data_AF-A0A151JD23-F1
#
_entry.id   AF-A0A151JD23-F1
#
_cell.length_a   1.000
_cell.length_b   1.000
_cell.length_c   1.000
_cell.angle_alpha   90.00
_cell.angle_beta   90.00
_cell.angle_gamma   90.00
#
_symmetry.space_group_name_H-M   'P 1'
#
loop_
_entity.id
_entity.type
_entity.pdbx_description
1 polymer ?
#
loop_
_entity_poly.entity_id
_entity_poly.type
_entity_poly.pdbx_seq_one_letter_code
_entity_poly.pdbx_strand_id
1 'polypeptide(L)'
;MKDKGYNITGPQCSSKLRSLKKTYKSIKDHNAKSGNERRTWQHYEIMEEIFSKKAWCNPIALASSTGLSVKNTDNENSTASSSEMSYTSDLSLLNDDLVNKENISSNTKTSRQSTTGLLQKRLAQKETHEQKRQKRHEQKMEMEQKLIDTLAQYLNK
;
A
#
# COMPACT_ATOMS: atom_id res chain seq x y z
N MET A 1 16.29 -23.38 19.37
CA MET A 1 17.44 -23.03 18.49
C MET A 1 18.76 -23.20 19.22
N LYS A 2 18.89 -22.62 20.43
CA LYS A 2 20.06 -22.82 21.29
C LYS A 2 20.26 -24.28 21.68
N ASP A 3 19.18 -25.01 21.98
CA ASP A 3 19.23 -26.44 22.35
C ASP A 3 19.69 -27.35 21.21
N LYS A 4 19.64 -26.85 19.96
CA LYS A 4 20.16 -27.54 18.76
C LYS A 4 21.56 -27.05 18.37
N GLY A 5 22.25 -26.30 19.24
CA GLY A 5 23.58 -25.75 19.00
C GLY A 5 23.63 -24.49 18.13
N TYR A 6 22.48 -23.92 17.73
CA TYR A 6 22.46 -22.70 16.92
C TYR A 6 22.47 -21.44 17.79
N ASN A 7 23.55 -20.66 17.67
CA ASN A 7 23.71 -19.35 18.32
C ASN A 7 22.98 -18.24 17.55
N ILE A 8 21.65 -18.37 17.43
CA ILE A 8 20.79 -17.40 16.75
C ILE A 8 19.86 -16.75 17.77
N THR A 9 19.74 -15.43 17.68
CA THR A 9 18.85 -14.61 18.53
C THR A 9 17.47 -14.45 17.91
N GLY A 10 16.44 -14.23 18.74
CA GLY A 10 15.06 -14.00 18.28
C GLY A 10 14.93 -12.89 17.21
N PRO A 11 15.58 -11.71 17.38
CA PRO A 11 15.57 -10.65 16.37
C PRO A 11 16.15 -11.08 15.02
N GLN A 12 17.17 -11.93 14.99
CA GLN A 12 17.73 -12.47 13.74
C GLN A 12 16.71 -13.37 13.03
N CYS A 13 16.01 -14.23 13.78
CA CYS A 13 14.93 -15.07 13.22
C CYS A 13 13.79 -14.23 12.66
N SER A 14 13.34 -13.24 13.42
CA SER A 14 12.28 -12.31 12.99
C SER A 14 12.67 -11.57 11.71
N SER A 15 13.90 -11.06 11.66
CA SER A 15 14.44 -10.37 10.48
C SER A 15 14.49 -11.28 9.26
N LYS A 16 14.98 -12.53 9.43
CA LYS A 16 15.03 -13.53 8.35
C LYS A 16 13.63 -13.88 7.86
N LEU A 17 12.68 -14.09 8.77
CA LEU A 17 11.28 -14.38 8.42
C LEU A 17 10.63 -13.21 7.67
N ARG A 18 10.87 -11.97 8.08
CA ARG A 18 10.38 -10.77 7.38
C ARG A 18 10.92 -10.71 5.94
N SER A 19 12.21 -10.99 5.76
CA SER A 19 12.82 -11.07 4.43
C SER A 19 12.20 -12.19 3.58
N LEU A 20 12.01 -13.38 4.16
CA LEU A 20 11.36 -14.49 3.46
C LEU A 20 9.93 -14.13 3.03
N LYS A 21 9.13 -13.51 3.90
CA LYS A 21 7.76 -13.05 3.57
C LYS A 21 7.76 -12.06 2.41
N LYS A 22 8.71 -11.12 2.40
CA LYS A 22 8.85 -10.13 1.31
C LYS A 22 9.16 -10.81 -0.02
N THR A 23 10.11 -11.74 -0.04
CA THR A 23 10.46 -12.49 -1.25
C THR A 23 9.30 -13.33 -1.75
N TYR A 24 8.64 -14.06 -0.86
CA TYR A 24 7.46 -14.87 -1.20
C TYR A 24 6.36 -14.03 -1.86
N LYS A 25 5.97 -12.92 -1.22
CA LYS A 25 4.96 -12.00 -1.74
C LYS A 25 5.34 -11.45 -3.11
N SER A 26 6.59 -10.98 -3.26
CA SER A 26 7.10 -10.46 -4.54
C SER A 26 7.00 -11.48 -5.68
N ILE A 27 7.39 -12.73 -5.42
CA ILE A 27 7.31 -13.81 -6.40
C ILE A 27 5.85 -14.16 -6.72
N LYS A 28 4.99 -14.27 -5.70
CA LYS A 28 3.57 -14.59 -5.89
C LYS A 28 2.85 -13.52 -6.70
N ASP A 29 3.09 -12.24 -6.40
CA ASP A 29 2.51 -11.12 -7.14
C ASP A 29 3.06 -11.06 -8.58
N HIS A 30 4.35 -11.35 -8.79
CA HIS A 30 4.95 -11.43 -10.13
C HIS A 30 4.30 -12.53 -10.97
N ASN A 31 4.12 -13.72 -10.39
CA ASN A 31 3.57 -14.88 -11.08
C ASN A 31 2.06 -14.78 -11.30
N ALA A 32 1.35 -13.93 -10.54
CA ALA A 32 -0.08 -13.68 -10.72
C ALA A 32 -0.39 -12.73 -11.89
N LYS A 33 0.60 -11.98 -12.38
CA LYS A 33 0.42 -11.05 -13.51
C LYS A 33 0.49 -11.80 -14.84
N SER A 34 -0.48 -11.54 -15.71
CA SER A 34 -0.48 -12.07 -17.08
C SER A 34 0.73 -11.55 -17.86
N GLY A 35 1.25 -12.36 -18.79
CA GLY A 35 2.41 -12.00 -19.63
C GLY A 35 3.78 -12.14 -18.97
N ASN A 36 3.86 -12.40 -17.66
CA ASN A 36 5.12 -12.63 -16.96
C ASN A 36 5.60 -14.09 -17.09
N GLU A 37 6.91 -14.27 -17.15
CA GLU A 37 7.53 -15.57 -16.94
C GLU A 37 7.38 -16.03 -15.48
N ARG A 38 7.29 -17.35 -15.26
CA ARG A 38 7.16 -17.90 -13.92
C ARG A 38 8.50 -17.85 -13.20
N ARG A 39 8.55 -17.14 -12.07
CA ARG A 39 9.69 -17.18 -11.15
C ARG A 39 9.55 -18.36 -10.20
N THR A 40 10.63 -19.12 -10.06
CA THR A 40 10.73 -20.22 -9.10
C THR A 40 11.62 -19.79 -7.92
N TRP A 41 11.37 -20.38 -6.75
CA TRP A 41 12.20 -20.18 -5.57
C TRP A 41 12.14 -21.42 -4.68
N GLN A 42 13.30 -21.85 -4.16
CA GLN A 42 13.43 -23.11 -3.42
C GLN A 42 12.56 -23.18 -2.16
N HIS A 43 12.21 -22.04 -1.57
CA HIS A 43 11.34 -21.99 -0.39
C HIS A 43 9.88 -21.66 -0.73
N TYR A 44 9.53 -21.59 -2.01
CA TYR A 44 8.20 -21.14 -2.43
C TYR A 44 7.08 -22.05 -1.92
N GLU A 45 7.24 -23.37 -2.09
CA GLU A 45 6.22 -24.35 -1.70
C GLU A 45 5.94 -24.32 -0.19
N ILE A 46 6.99 -24.35 0.63
CA ILE A 46 6.89 -24.25 2.09
C ILE A 46 6.24 -22.93 2.50
N MET A 47 6.57 -21.82 1.83
CA MET A 47 5.99 -20.51 2.15
C MET A 47 4.54 -20.39 1.69
N GLU A 48 4.17 -21.03 0.58
CA GLU A 48 2.79 -21.14 0.10
C GLU A 48 1.94 -21.95 1.09
N GLU A 49 2.44 -23.08 1.58
CA GLU A 49 1.75 -23.88 2.60
C GLU A 49 1.43 -23.06 3.86
N ILE A 50 2.40 -22.30 4.36
CA ILE A 50 2.25 -21.53 5.61
C ILE A 50 1.42 -20.25 5.41
N PHE A 51 1.55 -19.56 4.28
CA PHE A 51 1.03 -18.19 4.11
C PHE A 51 -0.07 -18.01 3.08
N SER A 52 -0.37 -19.02 2.25
CA SER A 52 -1.41 -18.96 1.20
C SER A 52 -2.75 -18.42 1.70
N LYS A 53 -3.19 -18.82 2.89
CA LYS A 53 -4.51 -18.45 3.45
C LYS A 53 -4.50 -17.12 4.21
N LYS A 54 -3.35 -16.45 4.33
CA LYS A 54 -3.25 -15.26 5.17
C LYS A 54 -3.66 -14.02 4.38
N ALA A 55 -4.50 -13.16 4.99
CA ALA A 55 -5.06 -11.98 4.34
C ALA A 55 -4.04 -10.99 3.75
N TRP A 56 -2.85 -10.85 4.35
CA TRP A 56 -1.78 -10.02 3.78
C TRP A 56 -1.16 -10.63 2.51
N CYS A 57 -1.29 -11.94 2.32
CA CYS A 57 -0.86 -12.65 1.11
C CYS A 57 -1.98 -12.68 0.05
N ASN A 58 -3.17 -13.08 0.44
CA ASN A 58 -4.36 -13.17 -0.39
C ASN A 58 -5.48 -12.34 0.25
N PRO A 59 -5.67 -11.07 -0.16
CA PRO A 59 -6.70 -10.22 0.42
C PRO A 59 -8.09 -10.72 0.07
N ILE A 60 -9.03 -10.62 1.02
CA ILE A 60 -10.42 -11.06 0.86
C ILE A 60 -11.14 -10.26 -0.25
N ALA A 61 -10.83 -8.97 -0.33
CA ALA A 61 -11.32 -8.10 -1.37
C ALA A 61 -10.15 -7.27 -1.92
N LEU A 62 -10.10 -7.15 -3.25
CA LEU A 62 -9.28 -6.15 -3.91
C LEU A 62 -10.17 -4.95 -4.22
N ALA A 63 -9.82 -3.80 -3.65
CA ALA A 63 -10.44 -2.54 -4.02
C ALA A 63 -9.96 -2.18 -5.44
N SER A 64 -10.84 -2.35 -6.42
CA SER A 64 -10.61 -1.90 -7.80
C SER A 64 -11.41 -0.63 -8.06
N SER A 65 -10.87 0.26 -8.88
CA SER A 65 -11.61 1.43 -9.41
C SER A 65 -12.85 1.01 -10.23
N THR A 66 -12.91 -0.24 -10.68
CA THR A 66 -14.05 -0.86 -11.37
C THR A 66 -15.04 -1.60 -10.46
N GLY A 67 -14.88 -1.54 -9.13
CA GLY A 67 -15.77 -2.17 -8.15
C GLY A 67 -15.09 -3.22 -7.26
N LEU A 68 -15.82 -3.75 -6.26
CA LEU A 68 -15.31 -4.82 -5.40
C LEU A 68 -15.21 -6.13 -6.19
N SER A 69 -14.00 -6.65 -6.36
CA SER A 69 -13.79 -8.05 -6.76
C SER A 69 -13.61 -8.87 -5.49
N VAL A 70 -14.68 -9.55 -5.07
CA VAL A 70 -14.64 -10.55 -4.00
C VAL A 70 -14.17 -11.86 -4.64
N LYS A 71 -12.94 -12.28 -4.33
CA LYS A 71 -12.43 -13.57 -4.81
C LYS A 71 -12.91 -14.62 -3.81
N ASN A 72 -14.11 -15.18 -4.03
CA ASN A 72 -14.58 -16.33 -3.27
C ASN A 72 -13.57 -17.46 -3.47
N THR A 73 -12.84 -17.82 -2.41
CA THR A 73 -11.94 -18.96 -2.44
C THR A 73 -12.72 -20.22 -2.10
N ASP A 74 -13.57 -20.66 -3.03
CA ASP A 74 -13.94 -22.06 -3.13
C ASP A 74 -13.45 -22.55 -4.49
N ASN A 75 -12.54 -23.50 -4.39
CA ASN A 75 -11.75 -24.07 -5.47
C ASN A 75 -12.67 -24.73 -6.51
N GLU A 76 -12.83 -24.14 -7.71
CA GLU A 76 -12.97 -24.87 -8.99
C GLU A 76 -12.58 -23.98 -10.18
N ASN A 77 -11.94 -24.65 -11.13
CA ASN A 77 -11.41 -24.18 -12.41
C ASN A 77 -12.41 -23.34 -13.21
N SER A 78 -12.06 -22.11 -13.59
CA SER A 78 -12.69 -21.45 -14.74
C SER A 78 -11.79 -20.40 -15.40
N THR A 79 -11.74 -20.58 -16.71
CA THR A 79 -11.00 -19.92 -17.77
C THR A 79 -11.26 -18.41 -17.87
N ALA A 80 -10.25 -17.74 -18.42
CA ALA A 80 -10.10 -16.31 -18.58
C ALA A 80 -11.27 -15.58 -19.28
N SER A 81 -11.40 -14.29 -18.97
CA SER A 81 -11.72 -13.31 -20.00
C SER A 81 -10.90 -12.04 -19.79
N SER A 82 -10.27 -11.61 -20.88
CA SER A 82 -9.33 -10.52 -20.99
C SER A 82 -10.05 -9.19 -21.15
N SER A 83 -9.60 -8.17 -20.42
CA SER A 83 -9.69 -6.79 -20.88
C SER A 83 -8.53 -5.99 -20.27
N GLU A 84 -7.47 -5.86 -21.06
CA GLU A 84 -6.39 -4.89 -20.88
C GLU A 84 -6.95 -3.47 -20.80
N MET A 85 -6.55 -2.71 -19.78
CA MET A 85 -6.31 -1.26 -19.93
C MET A 85 -5.29 -0.80 -18.88
N SER A 86 -4.16 -0.32 -19.39
CA SER A 86 -3.05 0.25 -18.64
C SER A 86 -3.39 1.68 -18.20
N TYR A 87 -3.23 1.96 -16.91
CA TYR A 87 -2.72 3.25 -16.47
C TYR A 87 -1.86 3.04 -15.21
N THR A 88 -0.59 3.41 -15.32
CA THR A 88 0.33 3.45 -14.19
C THR A 88 0.09 4.74 -13.40
N SER A 89 -0.33 4.64 -12.15
CA SER A 89 -0.09 5.74 -11.19
C SER A 89 -0.03 5.20 -9.76
N ASP A 90 1.22 5.11 -9.30
CA ASP A 90 1.69 5.42 -7.94
C ASP A 90 0.77 5.06 -6.75
N LEU A 91 0.98 3.87 -6.18
CA LEU A 91 0.50 3.53 -4.84
C LEU A 91 1.65 2.94 -4.02
N SER A 92 2.55 3.80 -3.55
CA SER A 92 3.56 3.48 -2.55
C SER A 92 3.27 4.14 -1.20
N LEU A 93 2.09 3.97 -0.60
CA LEU A 93 1.83 4.52 0.75
C LEU A 93 0.85 3.67 1.55
N LEU A 94 1.25 2.46 1.97
CA LEU A 94 0.73 1.84 3.20
C LEU A 94 1.80 0.90 3.78
N ASN A 95 2.61 1.43 4.68
CA ASN A 95 3.26 0.65 5.73
C ASN A 95 3.12 1.48 7.01
N ASP A 96 2.01 1.25 7.71
CA ASP A 96 1.89 1.59 9.12
C ASP A 96 2.38 0.37 9.90
N ASP A 97 3.45 0.55 10.66
CA ASP A 97 3.84 -0.32 11.76
C ASP A 97 4.88 0.45 12.58
N LEU A 98 4.37 1.20 13.57
CA LEU A 98 5.14 1.60 14.74
C LEU A 98 5.72 0.35 15.39
N VAL A 99 7.05 0.22 15.40
CA VAL A 99 7.75 -0.67 16.33
C VAL A 99 8.80 0.12 17.10
N ASN A 100 8.47 0.28 18.38
CA ASN A 100 9.30 0.24 19.57
C ASN A 100 10.82 0.40 19.40
N LYS A 101 11.36 1.46 20.01
CA LYS A 101 12.78 1.82 19.97
C LYS A 101 13.40 1.60 21.35
N GLU A 102 14.06 0.46 21.54
CA GLU A 102 15.10 0.34 22.57
C GLU A 102 16.42 -0.19 21.98
N ASN A 103 17.36 0.74 21.94
CA ASN A 103 18.74 0.65 22.42
C ASN A 103 19.72 -0.35 21.77
N ILE A 104 20.44 0.10 20.73
CA ILE A 104 21.86 -0.25 20.52
C ILE A 104 22.61 1.00 20.03
N SER A 105 23.65 1.35 20.78
CA SER A 105 24.68 2.33 20.47
C SER A 105 25.48 1.95 19.23
N SER A 106 25.52 2.81 18.22
CA SER A 106 26.63 2.87 17.26
C SER A 106 26.79 4.27 16.67
N ASN A 107 28.04 4.67 16.61
CA ASN A 107 28.55 6.01 16.37
C ASN A 107 28.50 6.32 14.87
N THR A 108 27.50 7.08 14.42
CA THR A 108 27.50 7.73 13.09
C THR A 108 26.94 9.13 13.23
N LYS A 109 27.79 10.15 13.00
CA LYS A 109 27.37 11.55 12.87
C LYS A 109 26.61 11.72 11.56
N THR A 110 25.34 11.37 11.57
CA THR A 110 24.35 11.85 10.59
C THR A 110 23.39 12.74 11.35
N SER A 111 23.19 13.96 10.85
CA SER A 111 22.29 14.96 11.43
C SER A 111 20.88 14.36 11.54
N ARG A 112 20.56 13.84 12.73
CA ARG A 112 19.25 13.29 13.05
C ARG A 112 18.30 14.49 13.05
N GLN A 113 17.57 14.70 11.95
CA GLN A 113 16.39 15.55 12.01
C GLN A 113 15.52 14.99 13.13
N SER A 114 15.32 15.80 14.16
CA SER A 114 14.54 15.45 15.33
C SER A 114 13.20 14.89 14.90
N THR A 115 12.68 13.88 15.61
CA THR A 115 11.34 13.32 15.39
C THR A 115 10.26 14.43 15.40
N THR A 116 10.52 15.52 16.13
CA THR A 116 9.70 16.74 16.14
C THR A 116 9.66 17.46 14.78
N GLY A 117 10.77 17.50 14.04
CA GLY A 117 10.85 18.16 12.73
C GLY A 117 10.07 17.41 11.63
N LEU A 118 9.97 16.09 11.72
CA LEU A 118 9.13 15.29 10.81
C LEU A 118 7.64 15.51 11.06
N LEU A 119 7.22 15.61 12.32
CA LEU A 119 5.84 15.89 12.69
C LEU A 119 5.41 17.29 12.25
N GLN A 120 6.26 18.29 12.47
CA GLN A 120 5.99 19.68 12.05
C GLN A 120 5.80 19.79 10.53
N LYS A 121 6.64 19.10 9.73
CA LYS A 121 6.48 19.05 8.27
C LYS A 121 5.15 18.42 7.84
N ARG A 122 4.71 17.33 8.48
CA ARG A 122 3.41 16.72 8.19
C ARG A 122 2.24 17.64 8.52
N LEU A 123 2.32 18.37 9.64
CA LEU A 123 1.27 19.31 10.03
C LEU A 123 1.15 20.46 9.01
N ALA A 124 2.28 21.04 8.59
CA ALA A 124 2.30 22.06 7.54
C ALA A 124 1.78 21.53 6.19
N GLN A 125 2.12 20.30 5.82
CA GLN A 125 1.58 19.66 4.60
C GLN A 125 0.07 19.46 4.67
N LYS A 126 -0.45 19.04 5.84
CA LYS A 126 -1.90 18.87 6.04
C LYS A 126 -2.63 20.20 5.88
N GLU A 127 -2.12 21.26 6.50
CA GLU A 127 -2.70 22.61 6.41
C GLU A 127 -2.71 23.14 4.97
N THR A 128 -1.59 23.03 4.26
CA THR A 128 -1.52 23.47 2.84
C THR A 128 -2.47 22.68 1.94
N HIS A 129 -2.65 21.38 2.18
CA HIS A 129 -3.61 20.56 1.43
C HIS A 129 -5.05 20.97 1.72
N GLU A 130 -5.37 21.28 2.99
CA GLU A 130 -6.68 21.77 3.40
C GLU A 130 -7.02 23.13 2.77
N GLN A 131 -6.08 24.07 2.77
CA GLN A 131 -6.24 25.36 2.09
C GLN A 131 -6.46 25.19 0.58
N LYS A 132 -5.70 24.30 -0.08
CA LYS A 132 -5.91 23.99 -1.50
C LYS A 132 -7.28 23.35 -1.77
N ARG A 133 -7.77 22.51 -0.86
CA ARG A 133 -9.12 21.93 -0.96
C ARG A 133 -10.18 23.02 -0.83
N GLN A 134 -10.02 23.92 0.14
CA GLN A 134 -10.95 25.04 0.36
C GLN A 134 -10.97 26.00 -0.82
N LYS A 135 -9.81 26.37 -1.37
CA LYS A 135 -9.71 27.24 -2.55
C LYS A 135 -10.40 26.64 -3.77
N ARG A 136 -10.21 25.34 -4.04
CA ARG A 136 -10.91 24.67 -5.15
C ARG A 136 -12.42 24.63 -4.93
N HIS A 137 -12.85 24.44 -3.69
CA HIS A 137 -14.26 24.45 -3.35
C HIS A 137 -14.88 25.84 -3.54
N GLU A 138 -14.21 26.89 -3.06
CA GLU A 138 -14.64 28.28 -3.22
C GLU A 138 -14.74 28.69 -4.68
N GLN A 139 -13.73 28.39 -5.50
CA GLN A 139 -13.76 28.64 -6.95
C GLN A 139 -14.92 27.93 -7.64
N LYS A 140 -15.23 26.70 -7.20
CA LYS A 140 -16.38 25.95 -7.72
C LYS A 140 -17.69 26.64 -7.35
N MET A 141 -17.87 27.02 -6.09
CA MET A 141 -19.06 27.75 -5.63
C MET A 141 -19.24 29.07 -6.36
N GLU A 142 -18.15 29.79 -6.65
CA GLU A 142 -18.19 31.04 -7.40
C GLU A 142 -18.68 30.82 -8.85
N MET A 143 -18.19 29.77 -9.52
CA MET A 143 -18.67 29.42 -10.87
C MET A 143 -20.14 28.99 -10.86
N GLU A 144 -20.55 28.20 -9.86
CA GLU A 144 -21.95 27.80 -9.69
C GLU A 144 -22.86 29.02 -9.46
N GLN A 145 -22.43 29.97 -8.63
CA GLN A 145 -23.19 31.20 -8.39
C GLN A 145 -23.32 32.03 -9.68
N LYS A 146 -22.22 32.23 -10.42
CA LYS A 146 -22.25 32.95 -11.71
C LYS A 146 -23.20 32.28 -12.70
N LEU A 147 -23.20 30.95 -12.76
CA LEU A 147 -24.12 30.20 -13.61
C LEU A 147 -25.58 30.46 -13.21
N ILE A 148 -25.91 30.36 -11.93
CA ILE A 148 -27.26 30.62 -11.42
C ILE A 148 -27.70 32.05 -11.78
N ASP A 149 -26.83 33.05 -11.57
CA ASP A 149 -27.13 34.45 -11.89
C ASP A 149 -27.38 34.65 -13.38
N THR A 150 -26.59 34.01 -14.26
CA THR A 150 -26.82 34.09 -15.71
C THR A 150 -28.17 33.48 -16.09
N LEU A 151 -28.54 32.32 -15.54
CA LEU A 151 -29.83 31.68 -15.81
C LEU A 151 -31.00 32.53 -15.31
N ALA A 152 -30.86 33.15 -14.14
CA ALA A 152 -31.88 34.06 -13.59
C ALA A 152 -32.08 35.29 -14.49
N GLN A 153 -31.03 35.85 -15.07
CA GLN A 153 -31.14 36.96 -16.04
C GLN A 153 -31.86 36.55 -17.33
N TYR A 154 -31.67 35.31 -17.79
CA TYR A 154 -32.39 34.78 -18.96
C TYR A 154 -33.87 34.53 -18.68
N LEU A 155 -34.21 34.08 -17.47
CA LEU A 155 -35.60 33.79 -17.07
C LEU A 155 -36.42 35.04 -16.74
N ASN A 156 -35.77 36.14 -16.38
CA ASN A 156 -36.41 37.43 -16.08
C ASN A 156 -36.51 38.38 -17.30
N LYS A 157 -36.26 37.86 -18.51
CA LYS A 157 -36.53 38.52 -19.79
C LYS A 157 -37.81 37.96 -20.41
#